data_AF-A0A923HRW2-F1
#
_entry.id   AF-A0A923HRW2-F1
#
_cell.length_a   1.000
_cell.length_b   1.000
_cell.length_c   1.000
_cell.angle_alpha   90.00
_cell.angle_beta   90.00
_cell.angle_gamma   90.00
#
_symmetry.space_group_name_H-M   'P 1'
#
loop_
_entity.id
_entity.type
_entity.pdbx_description
1 polymer ?
#
loop_
_entity_poly.entity_id
_entity_poly.type
_entity_poly.pdbx_seq_one_letter_code
_entity_poly.pdbx_strand_id
1 'polypeptide(L)' 'MHIHSLRHTNASILIASGVDLKTVSSRLGHSNLSTTGNIYAHVINSADAKASDALDHILVTKARKAQ' A
#
# COMPACT_ATOMS: atom_id res chain seq x y z
N MET A 1 -12.86 -5.46 21.30
CA MET A 1 -12.32 -4.64 20.19
C MET A 1 -11.49 -3.52 20.78
N HIS A 2 -10.16 -3.55 20.63
CA HIS A 2 -9.28 -2.51 21.16
C HIS A 2 -9.08 -1.38 20.14
N ILE A 3 -8.91 -0.14 20.61
CA ILE A 3 -8.58 1.03 19.76
C ILE A 3 -7.35 0.77 18.88
N HIS A 4 -6.41 -0.05 19.37
CA HIS A 4 -5.23 -0.46 18.61
C HIS A 4 -5.61 -1.27 17.36
N SER A 5 -6.57 -2.18 17.44
CA SER A 5 -7.06 -2.95 16.29
C SER A 5 -7.74 -2.06 15.25
N LEU A 6 -8.52 -1.06 15.67
CA LEU A 6 -9.13 -0.10 14.75
C LEU A 6 -8.08 0.75 14.02
N ARG A 7 -7.02 1.15 14.72
CA ARG A 7 -5.87 1.84 14.14
C ARG A 7 -5.19 0.99 13.06
N HIS A 8 -5.01 -0.30 13.32
CA HIS A 8 -4.44 -1.27 12.34
C HIS A 8 -5.34 -1.44 11.11
N THR A 9 -6.64 -1.56 11.31
CA THR A 9 -7.62 -1.64 10.21
C THR A 9 -7.60 -0.36 9.36
N ASN A 10 -7.63 0.82 10.00
CA ASN A 10 -7.58 2.10 9.30
C ASN A 10 -6.31 2.25 8.44
N ALA A 11 -5.14 1.95 9.01
CA ALA A 11 -3.88 2.04 8.27
C ALA A 11 -3.82 1.05 7.08
N SER A 12 -4.26 -0.19 7.29
CA SER A 12 -4.30 -1.21 6.24
C SER A 12 -5.19 -0.80 5.07
N ILE A 13 -6.38 -0.23 5.37
CA ILE A 13 -7.30 0.26 4.34
C ILE A 13 -6.68 1.42 3.55
N LEU A 14 -6.05 2.38 4.23
CA LEU A 14 -5.43 3.53 3.56
C LEU A 14 -4.29 3.10 2.61
N ILE A 15 -3.42 2.20 3.07
CA ILE A 15 -2.31 1.68 2.26
C ILE A 15 -2.85 0.89 1.05
N ALA A 16 -3.83 0.00 1.27
CA ALA A 16 -4.46 -0.77 0.21
C ALA A 16 -5.21 0.10 -0.82
N SER A 17 -5.65 1.29 -0.42
CA SER A 17 -6.28 2.29 -1.30
C SER A 17 -5.28 3.16 -2.06
N GLY A 18 -3.98 2.91 -1.92
CA GLY A 18 -2.92 3.65 -2.62
C GLY A 18 -2.52 4.97 -1.97
N VAL A 19 -2.91 5.23 -0.72
CA VAL A 19 -2.44 6.42 0.01
C VAL A 19 -0.97 6.25 0.35
N ASP A 20 -0.17 7.29 0.14
CA ASP A 20 1.27 7.24 0.39
C ASP A 20 1.60 7.00 1.87
N LEU A 21 2.71 6.28 2.11
CA LEU A 21 3.10 5.86 3.45
C LEU A 21 3.36 7.04 4.40
N LYS A 22 3.81 8.18 3.89
CA LYS A 22 4.09 9.38 4.71
C LYS A 22 2.79 9.99 5.22
N THR A 23 1.77 10.11 4.37
CA THR A 23 0.43 10.55 4.77
C THR A 23 -0.20 9.60 5.78
N VAL A 24 -0.10 8.28 5.56
CA VAL A 24 -0.60 7.29 6.53
C VAL A 24 0.13 7.44 7.87
N SER A 25 1.47 7.53 7.86
CA SER A 25 2.28 7.70 9.07
C SER A 25 1.92 8.97 9.85
N SER A 26 1.70 10.09 9.13
CA SER A 26 1.29 11.37 9.72
C SER A 26 -0.08 11.27 10.39
N ARG A 27 -1.07 10.64 9.74
CA ARG A 27 -2.41 10.40 10.31
C ARG A 27 -2.38 9.52 11.56
N LEU A 28 -1.40 8.62 11.66
CA LEU A 28 -1.18 7.79 12.84
C LEU A 28 -0.39 8.50 13.94
N GLY A 29 0.22 9.66 13.65
CA GLY A 29 1.07 10.38 14.59
C GLY A 29 2.40 9.68 14.87
N HIS A 30 2.87 8.83 13.93
CA HIS A 30 4.20 8.23 14.05
C HIS A 30 5.27 9.22 13.58
N SER A 31 6.16 9.59 14.49
CA SER A 31 7.28 10.50 14.22
C SER A 31 8.33 9.91 13.27
N ASN A 32 8.46 8.58 13.25
CA ASN A 32 9.33 7.85 12.35
C ASN A 32 8.52 7.09 11.30
N LEU A 33 8.80 7.35 10.02
CA LEU A 33 8.17 6.68 8.89
C LEU A 33 8.45 5.18 8.88
N SER A 34 9.64 4.76 9.33
CA SER A 34 10.03 3.35 9.41
C SER A 34 9.14 2.58 10.38
N THR A 35 8.59 3.21 11.43
CA THR A 35 7.62 2.56 12.32
C THR A 35 6.39 2.08 11.55
N THR A 36 5.80 2.96 10.75
CA THR A 36 4.63 2.63 9.91
C THR A 36 5.01 1.61 8.84
N GLY A 37 6.15 1.80 8.17
CA GLY A 37 6.64 0.88 7.14
C GLY A 37 6.85 -0.54 7.67
N ASN A 38 7.49 -0.68 8.83
CA ASN A 38 7.77 -2.00 9.42
C ASN A 38 6.49 -2.70 9.90
N ILE A 39 5.55 -1.95 10.51
CA ILE A 39 4.28 -2.52 11.00
C ILE A 39 3.41 -3.01 9.84
N TYR A 40 3.37 -2.28 8.73
CA TYR A 40 2.47 -2.57 7.59
C TYR A 40 3.19 -3.11 6.36
N ALA A 41 4.42 -3.60 6.50
CA ALA A 41 5.26 -4.10 5.40
C ALA A 41 4.53 -5.12 4.53
N HIS A 42 3.75 -6.04 5.12
CA HIS A 42 3.00 -7.03 4.36
C HIS A 42 1.94 -6.40 3.43
N VAL A 43 1.25 -5.34 3.90
CA VAL A 43 0.22 -4.65 3.12
C VAL A 43 0.88 -3.89 1.96
N ILE A 44 2.02 -3.26 2.24
CA ILE A 44 2.82 -2.53 1.25
C ILE A 44 3.30 -3.50 0.16
N ASN A 45 3.88 -4.64 0.54
CA ASN A 45 4.33 -5.65 -0.42
C ASN A 45 3.17 -6.20 -1.27
N SER A 46 1.98 -6.37 -0.68
CA SER A 46 0.79 -6.79 -1.43
C SER A 46 0.31 -5.70 -2.40
N ALA A 47 0.38 -4.43 -2.00
CA ALA A 47 0.04 -3.31 -2.88
C ALA A 47 1.05 -3.18 -4.04
N ASP A 48 2.34 -3.41 -3.77
CA ASP A 48 3.41 -3.41 -4.76
C ASP A 48 3.24 -4.54 -5.80
N ALA A 49 2.94 -5.76 -5.33
CA ALA A 49 2.64 -6.89 -6.22
C ALA A 49 1.47 -6.57 -7.18
N LYS A 50 0.39 -5.98 -6.65
CA LYS A 50 -0.76 -5.54 -7.48
C LYS A 50 -0.37 -4.46 -8.50
N ALA A 51 0.53 -3.55 -8.13
CA ALA A 51 1.02 -2.53 -9.04
C ALA A 51 1.86 -3.15 -10.17
N SER A 52 2.71 -4.13 -9.84
CA SER A 52 3.47 -4.91 -10.82
C SER A 52 2.55 -5.65 -11.78
N ASP A 53 1.54 -6.37 -11.27
CA ASP A 53 0.58 -7.10 -12.11
C ASP A 53 -0.18 -6.17 -13.07
N ALA A 54 -0.56 -4.97 -12.59
CA ALA A 54 -1.21 -3.96 -13.42
C ALA A 54 -0.29 -3.42 -14.52
N LEU A 55 1.00 -3.20 -14.23
CA LEU A 55 1.99 -2.81 -15.21
C LEU A 55 2.19 -3.90 -16.27
N ASP A 56 2.35 -5.15 -15.85
CA ASP A 56 2.49 -6.29 -16.76
C ASP A 56 1.29 -6.38 -17.71
N HIS A 57 0.06 -6.21 -17.21
CA HIS A 57 -1.13 -6.22 -18.04
C HIS A 57 -1.11 -5.10 -19.10
N ILE A 58 -0.71 -3.89 -18.73
CA ILE A 58 -0.64 -2.74 -19.65
C ILE A 58 0.42 -2.96 -20.72
N LEU A 59 1.61 -3.42 -20.33
CA LEU A 59 2.75 -3.61 -21.24
C LEU A 59 2.52 -4.78 -22.21
N VAL A 60 2.03 -5.93 -21.73
CA VAL A 60 1.70 -7.09 -22.56
C VAL A 60 0.56 -6.79 -23.53
N THR A 61 -0.48 -6.07 -23.08
CA THR A 61 -1.62 -5.71 -23.93
C THR A 61 -1.21 -4.74 -25.03
N LYS A 62 -0.33 -3.76 -24.73
CA LYS A 62 0.22 -2.85 -25.76
C LYS A 62 1.08 -3.59 -26.79
N ALA A 63 1.90 -4.54 -26.36
CA ALA A 63 2.74 -5.32 -27.28
C ALA A 63 1.92 -6.15 -28.29
N ARG A 64 0.75 -6.68 -27.88
CA ARG A 64 -0.16 -7.44 -28.76
C ARG A 64 -0.95 -6.58 -29.74
N LYS A 65 -1.22 -5.30 -29.43
CA LYS A 65 -1.94 -4.38 -30.33
C LYS A 65 -1.06 -3.77 -31.42
N ALA A 66 0.27 -3.86 -31.28
CA ALA A 66 1.24 -3.33 -32.24
C ALA A 66 1.72 -4.37 -33.26
N GLN A 67 1.14 -5.58 -33.26
CA GLN A 67 1.41 -6.68 -34.20
C GLN A 67 0.23 -6.86 -35.17
#